data_AF-A0A832B3C0-F1
#
_entry.id   AF-A0A832B3C0-F1
#
_cell.length_a   1.000
_cell.length_b   1.000
_cell.length_c   1.000
_cell.angle_alpha   90.00
_cell.angle_beta   90.00
_cell.angle_gamma   90.00
#
_symmetry.space_group_name_H-M   'P 1'
#
loop_
_entity.id
_entity.type
_entity.pdbx_description
1 polymer ?
#
loop_
_entity_poly.entity_id
_entity_poly.type
_entity_poly.pdbx_seq_one_letter_code
_entity_poly.pdbx_strand_id
1 'polypeptide(L)' 'RFAQKQEIPFPLLCDVDHAVAEAYGVWKQKSFMGRTFMGIERTTFVIDREGIVRHVFPKVSVSGHAAKVLEAVRALG' A
#
# COMPACT_ATOMS: atom_id res chain seq x y z
N ARG A 1 -2.63 9.93 -16.55
CA ARG A 1 -4.09 10.16 -16.59
C ARG A 1 -4.75 10.20 -15.21
N PHE A 2 -4.55 9.22 -14.31
CA PHE A 2 -5.20 9.23 -12.98
C PHE A 2 -4.65 10.31 -12.04
N ALA A 3 -3.33 10.37 -11.84
CA ALA A 3 -2.67 11.37 -10.98
C ALA A 3 -3.09 12.81 -11.33
N GLN A 4 -3.11 13.14 -12.63
CA GLN A 4 -3.55 14.45 -13.11
C GLN A 4 -5.03 14.74 -12.82
N LYS A 5 -5.92 13.76 -13.02
CA LYS A 5 -7.36 13.94 -12.80
C LYS A 5 -7.75 14.06 -11.32
N GLN A 6 -6.92 13.54 -10.43
CA GLN A 6 -7.17 13.56 -8.99
C GLN A 6 -6.22 14.51 -8.26
N GLU A 7 -5.44 15.30 -9.02
CA GLU A 7 -4.50 16.30 -8.52
C GLU A 7 -3.56 15.75 -7.42
N ILE A 8 -3.09 14.51 -7.60
CA ILE A 8 -2.27 13.82 -6.61
C ILE A 8 -0.89 14.49 -6.52
N PRO A 9 -0.46 15.02 -5.35
CA PRO A 9 0.75 15.81 -5.22
C PRO A 9 2.02 14.97 -5.00
N PHE A 10 1.97 13.68 -5.29
CA PHE A 10 3.06 12.73 -5.07
C PHE A 10 3.12 11.68 -6.19
N PRO A 11 4.29 11.04 -6.41
CA PRO A 11 4.44 10.04 -7.46
C PRO A 11 3.58 8.81 -7.23
N LEU A 12 3.11 8.22 -8.32
CA LEU A 12 2.47 6.91 -8.35
C LEU A 12 3.32 5.94 -9.18
N LEU A 13 3.78 4.87 -8.55
CA LEU A 13 4.54 3.82 -9.23
C LEU A 13 3.63 2.99 -10.15
N CYS A 14 4.14 2.66 -11.33
CA CYS A 14 3.50 1.74 -12.27
C CYS A 14 4.18 0.36 -12.20
N ASP A 15 3.73 -0.49 -11.27
CA ASP A 15 4.27 -1.83 -11.02
C ASP A 15 3.59 -2.88 -11.93
N VAL A 16 3.88 -2.81 -13.24
CA VAL A 16 3.15 -3.57 -14.29
C VAL A 16 3.36 -5.08 -14.18
N ASP A 17 4.56 -5.50 -13.79
CA ASP A 17 4.95 -6.90 -13.61
C ASP A 17 4.74 -7.41 -12.18
N HIS A 18 4.26 -6.56 -11.28
CA HIS A 18 4.03 -6.84 -9.86
C HIS A 18 5.31 -7.11 -9.06
N ALA A 19 6.50 -6.79 -9.58
CA ALA A 19 7.76 -7.10 -8.92
C ALA A 19 7.86 -6.47 -7.52
N VAL A 20 7.39 -5.23 -7.37
CA VAL A 20 7.36 -4.57 -6.05
C VAL A 20 6.28 -5.17 -5.17
N ALA A 21 5.09 -5.42 -5.70
CA ALA A 21 4.02 -6.07 -4.96
C ALA A 21 4.38 -7.46 -4.43
N GLU A 22 5.16 -8.24 -5.19
CA GLU A 22 5.71 -9.53 -4.77
C GLU A 22 6.78 -9.37 -3.71
N ALA A 23 7.74 -8.45 -3.89
CA ALA A 23 8.80 -8.18 -2.92
C ALA A 23 8.24 -7.73 -1.56
N TYR A 24 7.15 -6.95 -1.56
CA TYR A 24 6.45 -6.52 -0.36
C TYR A 24 5.42 -7.55 0.15
N GLY A 25 5.27 -8.69 -0.52
CA GLY A 25 4.37 -9.77 -0.12
C GLY A 25 2.88 -9.40 -0.17
N VAL A 26 2.49 -8.41 -0.97
CA VAL A 26 1.11 -7.92 -1.10
C VAL A 26 0.38 -8.49 -2.32
N TRP A 27 1.10 -9.12 -3.24
CA TRP A 27 0.52 -9.93 -4.30
C TRP A 27 0.05 -11.28 -3.73
N LYS A 28 -1.24 -11.40 -3.45
CA LYS A 28 -1.79 -12.56 -2.71
C LYS A 28 -2.91 -13.24 -3.47
N GLN A 29 -3.06 -14.54 -3.22
CA GLN A 29 -4.19 -15.31 -3.69
C GLN A 29 -5.47 -14.86 -2.97
N LYS A 30 -6.52 -14.56 -3.73
CA LYS A 30 -7.84 -14.20 -3.25
C LYS A 30 -8.87 -15.18 -3.81
N SER A 31 -9.90 -15.46 -3.02
CA SER A 31 -11.05 -16.23 -3.46
C SER A 31 -12.30 -15.35 -3.42
N PHE A 32 -13.04 -15.31 -4.51
CA PHE A 32 -14.33 -14.63 -4.60
C PHE A 32 -15.29 -15.48 -5.40
N MET A 33 -16.45 -15.79 -4.82
CA MET A 33 -17.51 -16.59 -5.45
C MET A 33 -16.99 -17.92 -6.06
N GLY A 34 -16.15 -18.64 -5.30
CA GLY A 34 -15.59 -19.92 -5.73
C GLY A 34 -14.47 -19.84 -6.78
N ARG A 35 -14.09 -18.64 -7.23
CA ARG A 35 -12.95 -18.42 -8.13
C ARG A 35 -11.75 -17.92 -7.37
N THR A 36 -10.59 -18.48 -7.70
CA THR A 36 -9.31 -18.09 -7.11
C THR A 36 -8.50 -17.28 -8.12
N PHE A 37 -7.96 -16.14 -7.71
CA PHE A 37 -7.13 -15.27 -8.54
C PHE A 37 -6.10 -14.54 -7.69
N MET A 38 -5.01 -14.09 -8.31
CA MET A 38 -4.04 -13.24 -7.65
C MET A 38 -4.50 -11.78 -7.67
N GLY A 39 -4.28 -11.07 -6.57
CA GLY A 39 -4.66 -9.67 -6.46
C GLY A 39 -3.91 -8.94 -5.36
N ILE A 40 -3.78 -7.62 -5.52
CA ILE A 40 -3.14 -6.75 -4.53
C ILE A 40 -3.96 -6.71 -3.24
N GLU A 41 -3.40 -7.15 -2.11
CA GLU A 41 -3.92 -6.86 -0.78
C GLU A 41 -3.57 -5.42 -0.41
N ARG A 42 -4.58 -4.57 -0.23
CA ARG A 42 -4.37 -3.15 0.12
C ARG A 42 -3.61 -3.06 1.44
N THR A 43 -2.37 -2.60 1.34
CA THR A 43 -1.42 -2.54 2.46
C THR A 43 -0.69 -1.21 2.40
N THR A 44 -0.39 -0.62 3.56
CA THR A 44 0.47 0.57 3.65
C THR A 44 1.68 0.24 4.53
N PHE A 45 2.84 0.70 4.10
CA PHE A 45 4.10 0.56 4.82
C PHE A 45 4.59 1.94 5.21
N VAL A 46 5.12 2.06 6.43
CA VAL A 46 5.87 3.25 6.87
C VAL A 46 7.32 2.84 6.99
N ILE A 47 8.17 3.51 6.21
CA ILE A 47 9.60 3.26 6.11
C ILE A 47 10.31 4.52 6.61
N ASP A 48 11.29 4.36 7.50
CA ASP A 48 12.05 5.48 8.02
C ASP A 48 13.20 5.91 7.10
N ARG A 49 14.00 6.88 7.56
CA ARG A 49 15.15 7.41 6.79
C ARG A 49 16.30 6.41 6.63
N GLU A 50 16.34 5.37 7.44
CA GLU A 50 17.34 4.30 7.36
C GLU A 50 16.89 3.17 6.41
N GLY A 51 15.69 3.29 5.83
CA GLY A 51 15.11 2.28 4.94
C GLY A 51 14.45 1.12 5.69
N ILE A 52 14.23 1.25 7.01
CA ILE A 52 13.62 0.22 7.83
C ILE A 52 12.10 0.38 7.83
N VAL A 53 11.39 -0.71 7.57
CA VAL A 53 9.93 -0.77 7.73
C VAL A 53 9.60 -0.72 9.22
N ARG A 54 9.04 0.40 9.69
CA ARG A 54 8.64 0.60 11.09
C ARG A 54 7.20 0.20 11.36
N HIS A 55 6.31 0.35 10.37
CA HIS A 55 4.92 -0.08 10.49
C HIS A 55 4.40 -0.73 9.20
N VAL A 56 3.55 -1.73 9.37
CA VAL A 56 2.80 -2.39 8.29
C VAL A 56 1.32 -2.38 8.65
N PHE A 57 0.49 -1.87 7.74
CA PHE A 57 -0.96 -1.87 7.84
C PHE A 57 -1.52 -2.79 6.76
N PRO A 58 -1.73 -4.10 7.03
CA PRO A 58 -2.33 -5.01 6.06
C PRO A 58 -3.86 -4.88 6.04
N LYS A 59 -4.49 -5.31 4.92
CA LYS A 59 -5.95 -5.39 4.77
C LYS A 59 -6.69 -4.08 5.11
N VAL A 60 -6.15 -2.97 4.62
CA VAL A 60 -6.61 -1.62 4.95
C VAL A 60 -8.07 -1.37 4.53
N SER A 61 -8.87 -0.86 5.46
CA SER A 61 -10.12 -0.14 5.17
C SER A 61 -9.82 1.34 4.92
N VAL A 62 -10.39 1.95 3.88
CA VAL A 62 -10.04 3.34 3.48
C VAL A 62 -10.42 4.39 4.54
N SER A 63 -11.57 4.22 5.20
CA SER A 63 -12.08 5.22 6.14
C SER A 63 -11.12 5.42 7.33
N GLY A 64 -10.70 6.67 7.56
CA GLY A 64 -9.80 7.06 8.64
C GLY A 64 -8.34 6.59 8.50
N HIS A 65 -7.99 5.85 7.44
CA HIS A 65 -6.64 5.24 7.33
C HIS A 65 -5.53 6.27 7.20
N ALA A 66 -5.73 7.33 6.41
CA ALA A 66 -4.70 8.35 6.20
C ALA A 66 -4.28 9.04 7.51
N ALA A 67 -5.23 9.28 8.42
CA ALA A 67 -4.94 9.85 9.73
C ALA A 67 -4.08 8.90 10.59
N LYS A 68 -4.41 7.60 10.61
CA LYS A 68 -3.63 6.58 11.32
C LYS A 68 -2.19 6.47 10.80
N VAL A 69 -2.02 6.54 9.48
CA VAL A 69 -0.68 6.52 8.86
C VAL A 69 0.10 7.78 9.26
N LEU A 70 -0.54 8.96 9.24
CA LEU A 70 0.10 10.21 9.63
C LEU A 70 0.54 10.19 11.10
N GLU A 71 -0.27 9.64 12.01
CA GLU A 71 0.10 9.45 13.41
C GLU A 71 1.32 8.54 13.55
N ALA A 72 1.36 7.41 12.83
CA ALA A 72 2.49 6.51 12.85
C ALA A 72 3.78 7.16 12.33
N VAL A 73 3.69 7.98 11.27
CA VAL A 73 4.84 8.74 10.76
C VAL A 73 5.33 9.77 11.79
N ARG A 74 4.42 10.52 12.42
CA ARG A 74 4.77 11.52 13.44
C ARG A 74 5.44 10.91 14.68
N ALA A 75 5.12 9.66 15.00
CA ALA A 75 5.74 8.94 16.11
C ALA A 75 7.22 8.56 15.85
N LEU A 76 7.70 8.66 14.60
CA LEU A 76 9.09 8.32 14.24
C LEU A 76 10.11 9.44 14.50
N GLY A 77 9.67 10.66 14.84
CA GLY A 77 10.55 11.83 15.06
C GLY A 77 10.80 12.63 13.79
#